data_AF-A0A3L7RN63-F1
#
_entry.id   AF-A0A3L7RN63-F1
#
_cell.length_a   1.000
_cell.length_b   1.000
_cell.length_c   1.000
_cell.angle_alpha   90.00
_cell.angle_beta   90.00
_cell.angle_gamma   90.00
#
_symmetry.space_group_name_H-M   'P 1'
#
loop_
_entity.id
_entity.type
_entity.pdbx_description
1 polymer ?
#
loop_
_entity_poly.entity_id
_entity_poly.type
_entity_poly.pdbx_seq_one_letter_code
_entity_poly.pdbx_strand_id
1 'polypeptide(L)'
;MGQIQRPVSFTRGELLARGMRWESVTEIWQVLFLEGIVMSKTGDIVSLPIQKDFDPTGCCLDANHAWEMFGGLTVEEAGIKFLQHPQFYQEDFMFMGGVAFAYYFPVIERYIYGVQIDPKFDDEAEAVRVLAHCIIAQLEPDTLEFVKPILGNICRLVAHVRGNLNKYGGDEVDQRVIDSSWAELEQVLGLLDTAG
;
A
#
# COMPACT_ATOMS: atom_id res chain seq x y z
N MET A 1 28.25 14.05 -17.16
CA MET A 1 28.01 13.44 -15.83
C MET A 1 26.82 14.15 -15.22
N GLY A 2 25.61 13.64 -15.46
CA GLY A 2 24.39 14.21 -14.88
C GLY A 2 24.24 13.70 -13.46
N GLN A 3 24.20 14.60 -12.48
CA GLN A 3 23.84 14.24 -11.12
C GLN A 3 22.37 13.82 -11.11
N ILE A 4 22.12 12.55 -10.79
CA ILE A 4 20.79 12.09 -10.42
C ILE A 4 20.49 12.72 -9.06
N GLN A 5 19.66 13.76 -9.02
CA GLN A 5 19.16 14.30 -7.77
C GLN A 5 18.33 13.21 -7.08
N ARG A 6 18.66 12.92 -5.82
CA ARG A 6 17.88 11.99 -5.00
C ARG A 6 16.49 12.59 -4.80
N PRO A 7 15.40 11.80 -4.88
CA PRO A 7 14.08 12.28 -4.51
C PRO A 7 14.12 12.80 -3.06
N VAL A 8 13.57 13.98 -2.84
CA VAL A 8 13.50 14.60 -1.51
C VAL A 8 12.41 13.88 -0.74
N SER A 9 12.77 13.04 0.24
CA SER A 9 11.83 12.46 1.18
C SER A 9 11.65 13.41 2.37
N PHE A 10 10.43 13.53 2.88
CA PHE A 10 10.12 14.28 4.09
C PHE A 10 9.43 13.35 5.09
N THR A 11 9.83 13.40 6.36
CA THR A 11 9.11 12.70 7.42
C THR A 11 7.88 13.49 7.87
N ARG A 12 6.89 12.81 8.45
CA ARG A 12 5.73 13.47 9.08
C ARG A 12 6.16 14.50 10.12
N GLY A 13 7.18 14.19 10.93
CA GLY A 13 7.76 15.11 11.90
C GLY A 13 8.37 16.37 11.28
N GLU A 14 9.04 16.26 10.13
CA GLU A 14 9.60 17.41 9.40
C GLU A 14 8.53 18.32 8.81
N LEU A 15 7.43 17.75 8.33
CA LEU A 15 6.31 18.48 7.79
C LEU A 15 5.56 19.25 8.88
N LEU A 16 5.31 18.60 10.02
CA LEU A 16 4.69 19.23 11.19
C LEU A 16 5.59 20.32 11.79
N ALA A 17 6.90 20.10 11.86
CA ALA A 17 7.86 21.09 12.37
C ALA A 17 7.93 22.36 11.49
N ARG A 18 7.57 22.27 10.21
CA ARG A 18 7.45 23.41 9.29
C ARG A 18 6.11 24.15 9.41
N GLY A 19 5.26 23.78 10.37
CA GLY A 19 3.96 24.40 10.58
C GLY A 19 2.92 24.06 9.51
N MET A 20 3.22 23.06 8.65
CA MET A 20 2.22 22.54 7.71
C MET A 20 1.20 21.70 8.47
N ARG A 21 -0.08 22.03 8.28
CA ARG A 21 -1.17 21.15 8.71
C ARG A 21 -1.19 19.95 7.78
N TRP A 22 -1.42 18.76 8.34
CA TRP A 22 -1.54 17.51 7.57
C TRP A 22 -2.67 17.57 6.52
N GLU A 23 -3.63 18.47 6.70
CA GLU A 23 -4.68 18.79 5.71
C GLU A 23 -4.12 19.35 4.38
N SER A 24 -2.86 19.82 4.34
CA SER A 24 -2.14 20.30 3.15
C SER A 24 -1.34 19.21 2.42
N VAL A 25 -1.44 17.94 2.82
CA VAL A 25 -0.72 16.80 2.21
C VAL A 25 -1.04 16.60 0.73
N THR A 26 -2.17 17.11 0.24
CA THR A 26 -2.48 17.20 -1.20
C THR A 26 -1.42 17.96 -1.99
N GLU A 27 -0.83 19.03 -1.44
CA GLU A 27 0.26 19.77 -2.08
C GLU A 27 1.57 18.98 -2.04
N ILE A 28 1.79 18.19 -1.00
CA ILE A 28 2.96 17.31 -0.87
C ILE A 28 2.89 16.15 -1.87
N TRP A 29 1.69 15.63 -2.16
CA TRP A 29 1.49 14.69 -3.27
C TRP A 29 1.76 15.34 -4.63
N GLN A 30 1.35 16.59 -4.86
CA GLN A 30 1.70 17.26 -6.12
C GLN A 30 3.22 17.51 -6.25
N VAL A 31 3.89 17.86 -5.15
CA VAL A 31 5.33 18.17 -5.15
C VAL A 31 6.21 16.92 -5.18
N LEU A 32 5.85 15.84 -4.48
CA LEU A 32 6.62 14.59 -4.46
C LEU A 32 6.44 13.76 -5.74
N PHE A 33 5.36 13.96 -6.50
CA PHE A 33 5.00 13.10 -7.64
C PHE A 33 5.18 13.73 -9.04
N LEU A 34 5.48 15.04 -9.16
CA LEU A 34 5.76 15.64 -10.47
C LEU A 34 7.17 15.37 -11.02
N GLU A 35 8.13 14.88 -10.21
CA GLU A 35 9.53 14.70 -10.67
C GLU A 35 10.07 13.27 -10.69
N GLY A 36 9.21 12.25 -10.60
CA GLY A 36 9.56 10.93 -11.13
C GLY A 36 9.11 9.75 -10.28
N ILE A 37 8.12 9.03 -10.77
CA ILE A 37 8.15 7.57 -10.96
C ILE A 37 7.16 7.26 -12.09
N VAL A 38 7.67 6.50 -13.05
CA VAL A 38 7.04 6.14 -14.33
C VAL A 38 5.71 5.42 -14.09
N MET A 39 4.66 5.93 -14.72
CA MET A 39 3.37 5.26 -14.84
C MET A 39 3.54 3.82 -15.30
N SER A 40 2.93 2.87 -14.59
CA SER A 40 2.75 1.53 -15.16
C SER A 40 1.94 1.68 -16.45
N LYS A 41 2.40 0.98 -17.48
CA LYS A 41 2.06 1.20 -18.88
C LYS A 41 0.72 0.55 -19.28
N THR A 42 -0.26 0.56 -18.39
CA THR A 42 -1.60 0.01 -18.65
C THR A 42 -2.62 1.12 -18.43
N GLY A 43 -2.73 1.99 -19.43
CA GLY A 43 -3.80 2.98 -19.58
C GLY A 43 -5.12 2.34 -20.00
N ASP A 44 -5.48 1.21 -19.41
CA ASP A 44 -6.86 0.76 -19.46
C ASP A 44 -7.60 1.61 -18.43
N ILE A 45 -8.67 2.28 -18.88
CA ILE A 45 -9.60 2.95 -17.97
C ILE A 45 -10.27 1.82 -17.17
N VAL A 46 -9.64 1.40 -16.08
CA VAL A 46 -10.25 0.46 -15.14
C VAL A 46 -11.40 1.24 -14.51
N SER A 47 -12.63 0.82 -14.80
CA SER A 47 -13.81 1.41 -14.19
C SER A 47 -13.68 1.36 -12.68
N LEU A 48 -14.16 2.40 -12.00
CA LEU A 48 -14.21 2.42 -10.54
C LEU A 48 -14.87 1.14 -10.03
N PRO A 49 -14.28 0.43 -9.05
CA PRO A 49 -14.90 -0.74 -8.45
C PRO A 49 -16.29 -0.38 -7.91
N ILE A 50 -17.24 -1.27 -8.11
CA ILE A 50 -18.59 -1.17 -7.55
C ILE A 50 -18.69 -2.00 -6.27
N GLN A 51 -19.77 -1.85 -5.51
CA GLN A 51 -19.95 -2.59 -4.25
C GLN A 51 -19.76 -4.11 -4.38
N LYS A 52 -20.20 -4.69 -5.50
CA LYS A 52 -20.03 -6.13 -5.76
C LYS A 52 -18.56 -6.56 -5.93
N ASP A 53 -17.68 -5.64 -6.31
CA ASP A 53 -16.25 -5.91 -6.44
C ASP A 53 -15.54 -5.96 -5.08
N PHE A 54 -16.17 -5.40 -4.04
CA PHE A 54 -15.73 -5.50 -2.65
C PHE A 54 -16.34 -6.72 -1.96
N ASP A 55 -17.66 -6.91 -2.07
CA ASP A 55 -18.37 -8.04 -1.48
C ASP A 55 -19.26 -8.73 -2.53
N PRO A 56 -18.74 -9.74 -3.25
CA PRO A 56 -19.52 -10.47 -4.24
C PRO A 56 -20.72 -11.21 -3.63
N THR A 57 -20.68 -11.51 -2.33
CA THR A 57 -21.70 -12.28 -1.60
C THR A 57 -22.73 -11.41 -0.89
N GLY A 58 -22.41 -10.13 -0.64
CA GLY A 58 -23.22 -9.18 0.10
C GLY A 58 -23.40 -9.52 1.58
N CYS A 59 -22.57 -10.41 2.13
CA CYS A 59 -22.71 -10.96 3.48
C CYS A 59 -21.50 -10.69 4.38
N CYS A 60 -20.45 -10.03 3.88
CA CYS A 60 -19.24 -9.74 4.64
C CYS A 60 -19.30 -8.31 5.21
N LEU A 61 -19.39 -8.18 6.54
CA LEU A 61 -19.46 -6.86 7.20
C LEU A 61 -18.19 -6.05 6.95
N ASP A 62 -17.03 -6.69 6.97
CA ASP A 62 -15.74 -6.02 6.77
C ASP A 62 -15.58 -5.54 5.31
N ALA A 63 -16.03 -6.33 4.33
CA ALA A 63 -16.03 -5.91 2.93
C ALA A 63 -17.01 -4.77 2.66
N ASN A 64 -18.15 -4.73 3.36
CA ASN A 64 -19.07 -3.60 3.29
C ASN A 64 -18.47 -2.34 3.94
N HIS A 65 -17.71 -2.49 5.04
CA HIS A 65 -16.97 -1.38 5.61
C HIS A 65 -15.91 -0.83 4.64
N ALA A 66 -15.14 -1.71 4.01
CA ALA A 66 -14.17 -1.33 2.98
C ALA A 66 -14.84 -0.59 1.80
N TRP A 67 -16.05 -1.01 1.39
CA TRP A 67 -16.85 -0.29 0.40
C TRP A 67 -17.27 1.11 0.90
N GLU A 68 -17.71 1.27 2.14
CA GLU A 68 -18.07 2.59 2.69
C GLU A 68 -16.86 3.53 2.77
N MET A 69 -15.66 2.99 2.98
CA MET A 69 -14.44 3.78 3.09
C MET A 69 -13.82 4.13 1.73
N PHE A 70 -13.81 3.20 0.78
CA PHE A 70 -13.08 3.36 -0.48
C PHE A 70 -13.97 3.34 -1.73
N GLY A 71 -15.22 2.87 -1.64
CA GLY A 71 -16.12 2.73 -2.77
C GLY A 71 -16.31 4.02 -3.56
N GLY A 72 -16.12 3.93 -4.89
CA GLY A 72 -16.25 5.07 -5.79
C GLY A 72 -15.12 6.10 -5.74
N LEU A 73 -14.07 5.89 -4.94
CA LEU A 73 -12.88 6.75 -4.93
C LEU A 73 -11.94 6.37 -6.07
N THR A 74 -11.31 7.38 -6.68
CA THR A 74 -10.12 7.15 -7.51
C THR A 74 -8.95 6.65 -6.66
N VAL A 75 -7.94 6.04 -7.29
CA VAL A 75 -6.69 5.65 -6.60
C VAL A 75 -6.05 6.83 -5.89
N GLU A 76 -6.10 8.03 -6.49
CA GLU A 76 -5.58 9.27 -5.91
C GLU A 76 -6.35 9.67 -4.64
N GLU A 77 -7.68 9.67 -4.68
CA GLU A 77 -8.52 10.01 -3.53
C GLU A 77 -8.40 8.98 -2.40
N ALA A 78 -8.38 7.69 -2.76
CA ALA A 78 -8.13 6.60 -1.82
C ALA A 78 -6.76 6.72 -1.15
N GLY A 79 -5.73 7.10 -1.90
CA GLY A 79 -4.38 7.33 -1.36
C GLY A 79 -4.33 8.50 -0.37
N ILE A 80 -5.00 9.61 -0.68
CA ILE A 80 -5.12 10.75 0.24
C ILE A 80 -5.83 10.33 1.52
N LYS A 81 -6.94 9.59 1.39
CA LYS A 81 -7.71 9.09 2.54
C LYS A 81 -6.87 8.15 3.41
N PHE A 82 -6.21 7.16 2.80
CA PHE A 82 -5.39 6.18 3.49
C PHE A 82 -4.31 6.86 4.35
N LEU A 83 -3.63 7.86 3.79
CA LEU A 83 -2.57 8.60 4.49
C LEU A 83 -3.04 9.42 5.69
N GLN A 84 -4.32 9.75 5.79
CA GLN A 84 -4.82 10.43 6.98
C GLN A 84 -4.66 9.54 8.21
N HIS A 85 -4.95 8.24 8.07
CA HIS A 85 -4.92 7.26 9.14
C HIS A 85 -4.58 5.85 8.61
N PRO A 86 -3.31 5.55 8.25
CA PRO A 86 -2.94 4.27 7.65
C PRO A 86 -3.33 3.06 8.51
N GLN A 87 -3.07 3.14 9.82
CA GLN A 87 -3.41 2.09 10.79
C GLN A 87 -4.92 1.82 10.87
N PHE A 88 -5.77 2.84 10.63
CA PHE A 88 -7.22 2.69 10.68
C PHE A 88 -7.77 2.01 9.41
N TYR A 89 -7.16 2.29 8.25
CA TYR A 89 -7.65 1.82 6.95
C TYR A 89 -6.90 0.60 6.39
N GLN A 90 -5.83 0.14 7.04
CA GLN A 90 -4.99 -0.96 6.53
C GLN A 90 -5.76 -2.27 6.33
N GLU A 91 -6.67 -2.61 7.24
CA GLU A 91 -7.40 -3.88 7.19
C GLU A 91 -8.51 -3.87 6.14
N ASP A 92 -8.96 -2.70 5.67
CA ASP A 92 -9.90 -2.62 4.53
C ASP A 92 -9.31 -3.29 3.28
N PHE A 93 -7.98 -3.26 3.12
CA PHE A 93 -7.27 -3.98 2.05
C PHE A 93 -7.24 -5.50 2.24
N MET A 94 -7.37 -5.99 3.47
CA MET A 94 -7.47 -7.42 3.75
C MET A 94 -8.83 -7.97 3.33
N PHE A 95 -9.91 -7.21 3.60
CA PHE A 95 -11.28 -7.69 3.45
C PHE A 95 -11.97 -7.26 2.15
N MET A 96 -11.38 -6.35 1.37
CA MET A 96 -11.90 -6.03 0.04
C MET A 96 -11.81 -7.21 -0.92
N GLY A 97 -12.79 -7.36 -1.80
CA GLY A 97 -12.76 -8.38 -2.86
C GLY A 97 -11.60 -8.18 -3.85
N GLY A 98 -11.16 -9.26 -4.49
CA GLY A 98 -9.95 -9.26 -5.33
C GLY A 98 -9.96 -8.26 -6.48
N VAL A 99 -11.14 -7.95 -7.05
CA VAL A 99 -11.29 -6.92 -8.09
C VAL A 99 -11.00 -5.53 -7.53
N ALA A 100 -11.62 -5.18 -6.40
CA ALA A 100 -11.38 -3.91 -5.72
C ALA A 100 -9.92 -3.81 -5.23
N PHE A 101 -9.37 -4.90 -4.69
CA PHE A 101 -7.96 -4.96 -4.29
C PHE A 101 -7.01 -4.68 -5.44
N ALA A 102 -7.18 -5.36 -6.58
CA ALA A 102 -6.31 -5.12 -7.74
C ALA A 102 -6.36 -3.65 -8.21
N TYR A 103 -7.52 -3.00 -8.10
CA TYR A 103 -7.68 -1.58 -8.42
C TYR A 103 -6.97 -0.66 -7.40
N TYR A 104 -7.13 -0.91 -6.10
CA TYR A 104 -6.58 -0.05 -5.04
C TYR A 104 -5.16 -0.42 -4.59
N PHE A 105 -4.59 -1.55 -5.03
CA PHE A 105 -3.21 -1.94 -4.73
C PHE A 105 -2.17 -0.82 -4.94
N PRO A 106 -2.27 0.05 -5.98
CA PRO A 106 -1.34 1.16 -6.12
C PRO A 106 -1.32 2.13 -4.93
N VAL A 107 -2.38 2.19 -4.10
CA VAL A 107 -2.38 2.95 -2.84
C VAL A 107 -1.33 2.40 -1.87
N ILE A 108 -1.31 1.07 -1.68
CA ILE A 108 -0.32 0.36 -0.87
C ILE A 108 1.08 0.61 -1.44
N GLU A 109 1.24 0.42 -2.76
CA GLU A 109 2.52 0.58 -3.44
C GLU A 109 3.09 2.00 -3.22
N ARG A 110 2.26 3.03 -3.46
CA ARG A 110 2.64 4.43 -3.28
C ARG A 110 2.94 4.76 -1.81
N TYR A 111 2.16 4.24 -0.87
CA TYR A 111 2.39 4.43 0.55
C TYR A 111 3.76 3.87 0.97
N ILE A 112 4.04 2.61 0.65
CA ILE A 112 5.29 1.94 1.02
C ILE A 112 6.53 2.62 0.42
N TYR A 113 6.45 3.04 -0.85
CA TYR A 113 7.56 3.74 -1.50
C TYR A 113 7.77 5.17 -0.97
N GLY A 114 6.67 5.83 -0.55
CA GLY A 114 6.69 7.24 -0.11
C GLY A 114 6.91 7.43 1.38
N VAL A 115 6.60 6.44 2.22
CA VAL A 115 6.68 6.59 3.67
C VAL A 115 8.14 6.59 4.15
N GLN A 116 8.43 7.52 5.05
CA GLN A 116 9.67 7.55 5.82
C GLN A 116 9.27 7.62 7.29
N ILE A 117 9.37 6.47 7.96
CA ILE A 117 8.80 6.31 9.29
C ILE A 117 9.57 7.17 10.29
N ASP A 118 8.84 8.05 10.96
CA ASP A 118 9.38 8.79 12.09
C ASP A 118 9.30 7.88 13.33
N PRO A 119 10.43 7.56 13.99
CA PRO A 119 10.47 6.67 15.16
C PRO A 119 9.58 7.11 16.33
N LYS A 120 9.04 8.34 16.29
CA LYS A 120 8.10 8.86 17.29
C LYS A 120 6.64 8.46 17.02
N PHE A 121 6.34 7.89 15.86
CA PHE A 121 5.00 7.50 15.42
C PHE A 121 4.99 6.03 15.03
N ASP A 122 4.70 5.17 16.01
CA ASP A 122 4.71 3.71 15.87
C ASP A 122 3.64 3.19 14.88
N ASP A 123 2.54 3.94 14.73
CA ASP A 123 1.39 3.60 13.87
C ASP A 123 1.77 3.34 12.39
N GLU A 124 2.83 3.99 11.90
CA GLU A 124 3.31 3.79 10.51
C GLU A 124 4.04 2.46 10.35
N ALA A 125 4.81 2.03 11.36
CA ALA A 125 5.54 0.77 11.33
C ALA A 125 4.57 -0.41 11.38
N GLU A 126 3.52 -0.27 12.19
CA GLU A 126 2.41 -1.22 12.22
C GLU A 126 1.72 -1.33 10.85
N ALA A 127 1.45 -0.20 10.19
CA ALA A 127 0.85 -0.21 8.85
C ALA A 127 1.68 -0.97 7.82
N VAL A 128 2.99 -0.71 7.77
CA VAL A 128 3.88 -1.46 6.87
C VAL A 128 3.86 -2.96 7.15
N ARG A 129 3.80 -3.36 8.42
CA ARG A 129 3.72 -4.77 8.82
C ARG A 129 2.39 -5.41 8.39
N VAL A 130 1.27 -4.77 8.71
CA VAL A 130 -0.07 -5.33 8.49
C VAL A 130 -0.40 -5.42 7.00
N LEU A 131 0.07 -4.47 6.19
CA LEU A 131 -0.14 -4.49 4.74
C LEU A 131 0.41 -5.76 4.06
N ALA A 132 1.47 -6.39 4.60
CA ALA A 132 1.93 -7.69 4.10
C ALA A 132 0.85 -8.78 4.28
N HIS A 133 0.20 -8.83 5.44
CA HIS A 133 -0.89 -9.77 5.71
C HIS A 133 -2.14 -9.47 4.89
N CYS A 134 -2.45 -8.18 4.66
CA CYS A 134 -3.52 -7.79 3.76
C CYS A 134 -3.28 -8.33 2.34
N ILE A 135 -2.05 -8.23 1.82
CA ILE A 135 -1.70 -8.78 0.52
C ILE A 135 -1.82 -10.32 0.52
N ILE A 136 -1.37 -11.00 1.58
CA ILE A 136 -1.48 -12.48 1.69
C ILE A 136 -2.93 -12.95 1.57
N ALA A 137 -3.87 -12.29 2.26
CA ALA A 137 -5.30 -12.64 2.20
C ALA A 137 -5.87 -12.55 0.77
N GLN A 138 -5.26 -11.73 -0.09
CA GLN A 138 -5.66 -11.52 -1.48
C GLN A 138 -5.00 -12.52 -2.45
N LEU A 139 -4.17 -13.42 -1.93
CA LEU A 139 -3.57 -14.53 -2.68
C LEU A 139 -4.33 -15.85 -2.47
N GLU A 140 -5.44 -15.83 -1.74
CA GLU A 140 -6.34 -16.98 -1.57
C GLU A 140 -7.04 -17.36 -2.88
N PRO A 141 -7.48 -18.63 -3.05
CA PRO A 141 -8.07 -19.11 -4.31
C PRO A 141 -9.21 -18.25 -4.87
N ASP A 142 -10.04 -17.67 -3.98
CA ASP A 142 -11.23 -16.90 -4.36
C ASP A 142 -10.90 -15.49 -4.89
N THR A 143 -9.71 -14.97 -4.60
CA THR A 143 -9.26 -13.62 -5.00
C THR A 143 -8.11 -13.65 -6.00
N LEU A 144 -7.33 -14.73 -6.00
CA LEU A 144 -6.09 -14.88 -6.76
C LEU A 144 -6.24 -14.58 -8.26
N GLU A 145 -7.35 -14.97 -8.89
CA GLU A 145 -7.53 -14.74 -10.34
C GLU A 145 -7.51 -13.25 -10.72
N PHE A 146 -8.01 -12.38 -9.84
CA PHE A 146 -8.05 -10.94 -10.02
C PHE A 146 -6.72 -10.27 -9.68
N VAL A 147 -5.94 -10.90 -8.79
CA VAL A 147 -4.65 -10.38 -8.30
C VAL A 147 -3.47 -10.85 -9.16
N LYS A 148 -3.61 -11.94 -9.92
CA LYS A 148 -2.61 -12.45 -10.88
C LYS A 148 -1.94 -11.35 -11.73
N PRO A 149 -2.69 -10.39 -12.34
CA PRO A 149 -2.09 -9.35 -13.16
C PRO A 149 -1.10 -8.44 -12.43
N ILE A 150 -1.21 -8.32 -11.10
CA ILE A 150 -0.38 -7.42 -10.28
C ILE A 150 0.70 -8.16 -9.47
N LEU A 151 0.83 -9.49 -9.57
CA LEU A 151 1.83 -10.27 -8.83
C LEU A 151 3.26 -9.75 -9.06
N GLY A 152 3.59 -9.37 -10.30
CA GLY A 152 4.91 -8.79 -10.61
C GLY A 152 5.19 -7.48 -9.86
N ASN A 153 4.15 -6.70 -9.54
CA ASN A 153 4.29 -5.48 -8.72
C ASN A 153 4.45 -5.84 -7.24
N ILE A 154 3.67 -6.81 -6.75
CA ILE A 154 3.77 -7.34 -5.38
C ILE A 154 5.19 -7.86 -5.11
N CYS A 155 5.79 -8.64 -6.01
CA CYS A 155 7.17 -9.13 -5.85
C CYS A 155 8.20 -7.99 -5.75
N ARG A 156 8.03 -6.92 -6.53
CA ARG A 156 8.91 -5.74 -6.45
C ARG A 156 8.72 -4.98 -5.14
N LEU A 157 7.50 -4.94 -4.62
CA LEU A 157 7.19 -4.32 -3.34
C LEU A 157 7.85 -5.09 -2.19
N VAL A 158 7.76 -6.43 -2.20
CA VAL A 158 8.44 -7.31 -1.22
C VAL A 158 9.95 -7.07 -1.23
N ALA A 159 10.58 -7.12 -2.41
CA ALA A 159 12.01 -6.87 -2.54
C ALA A 159 12.40 -5.47 -2.05
N HIS A 160 11.54 -4.47 -2.27
CA HIS A 160 11.77 -3.12 -1.77
C HIS A 160 11.74 -3.07 -0.26
N VAL A 161 10.69 -3.57 0.39
CA VAL A 161 10.55 -3.48 1.85
C VAL A 161 11.71 -4.17 2.55
N ARG A 162 12.00 -5.41 2.16
CA ARG A 162 13.08 -6.21 2.75
C ARG A 162 14.47 -5.64 2.48
N GLY A 163 14.65 -4.97 1.34
CA GLY A 163 15.89 -4.25 1.01
C GLY A 163 16.04 -2.89 1.73
N ASN A 164 15.00 -2.40 2.41
CA ASN A 164 14.95 -1.06 3.01
C ASN A 164 14.37 -1.07 4.43
N LEU A 165 14.51 -2.16 5.20
CA LEU A 165 13.92 -2.30 6.55
C LEU A 165 14.27 -1.14 7.50
N ASN A 166 15.46 -0.57 7.35
CA ASN A 166 15.89 0.60 8.12
C ASN A 166 15.05 1.86 7.90
N LYS A 167 14.18 1.89 6.88
CA LYS A 167 13.19 2.97 6.67
C LYS A 167 11.89 2.75 7.45
N TYR A 168 11.63 1.51 7.87
CA TYR A 168 10.32 1.09 8.37
C TYR A 168 10.30 0.65 9.83
N GLY A 169 11.47 0.51 10.48
CA GLY A 169 11.53 0.19 11.91
C GLY A 169 12.53 1.09 12.62
N GLY A 170 12.10 1.66 13.75
CA GLY A 170 12.93 2.55 14.57
C GLY A 170 14.10 1.82 15.24
N ASP A 171 13.91 0.53 15.53
CA ASP A 171 14.92 -0.36 16.09
C ASP A 171 14.99 -1.73 15.41
N GLU A 172 15.94 -2.57 15.84
CA GLU A 172 16.15 -3.92 15.29
C GLU A 172 15.02 -4.90 15.61
N VAL A 173 14.19 -4.64 16.63
CA VAL A 173 13.03 -5.48 16.95
C VAL A 173 11.94 -5.21 15.91
N ASP A 174 11.58 -3.95 15.69
CA ASP A 174 10.58 -3.56 14.70
C ASP A 174 10.95 -4.03 13.29
N GLN A 175 12.22 -3.83 12.92
CA GLN A 175 12.73 -4.27 11.62
C GLN A 175 12.61 -5.78 11.42
N ARG A 176 12.84 -6.59 12.47
CA ARG A 176 12.68 -8.05 12.40
C ARG A 176 11.21 -8.46 12.31
N VAL A 177 10.33 -7.77 13.02
CA VAL A 177 8.89 -8.05 12.95
C VAL A 177 8.35 -7.74 11.56
N ILE A 178 8.74 -6.60 10.97
CA ILE A 178 8.38 -6.24 9.60
C ILE A 178 8.97 -7.26 8.61
N ASP A 179 10.27 -7.57 8.69
CA ASP A 179 10.88 -8.55 7.79
C ASP A 179 10.19 -9.91 7.86
N SER A 180 9.77 -10.36 9.04
CA SER A 180 9.04 -11.61 9.21
C SER A 180 7.73 -11.63 8.42
N SER A 181 6.89 -10.58 8.52
CA SER A 181 5.62 -10.51 7.79
C SER A 181 5.84 -10.45 6.27
N TRP A 182 6.86 -9.72 5.82
CA TRP A 182 7.16 -9.60 4.38
C TRP A 182 7.87 -10.84 3.82
N ALA A 183 8.63 -11.58 4.64
CA ALA A 183 9.21 -12.86 4.28
C ALA A 183 8.14 -13.97 4.17
N GLU A 184 7.08 -13.91 4.97
CA GLU A 184 5.92 -14.79 4.81
C GLU A 184 5.25 -14.56 3.46
N LEU A 185 5.00 -13.30 3.09
CA LEU A 185 4.45 -12.96 1.77
C LEU A 185 5.35 -13.45 0.63
N GLU A 186 6.68 -13.30 0.75
CA GLU A 186 7.63 -13.85 -0.23
C GLU A 186 7.50 -15.38 -0.39
N GLN A 187 7.35 -16.11 0.71
CA GLN A 187 7.17 -17.57 0.67
C GLN A 187 5.87 -17.96 -0.02
N VAL A 188 4.76 -17.28 0.27
CA VAL A 188 3.47 -17.52 -0.39
C VAL A 188 3.60 -17.31 -1.90
N LEU A 189 4.26 -16.22 -2.34
CA LEU A 189 4.51 -15.95 -3.76
C LEU A 189 5.36 -17.05 -4.41
N GLY A 190 6.41 -17.53 -3.75
CA GLY A 190 7.23 -18.63 -4.25
C GLY A 190 6.48 -19.96 -4.40
N LEU A 191 5.50 -20.22 -3.54
CA LEU A 191 4.62 -21.39 -3.67
C LEU A 191 3.68 -21.27 -4.88
N LEU A 192 3.19 -20.06 -5.19
CA LEU A 192 2.36 -19.82 -6.37
C LEU A 192 3.14 -20.01 -7.67
N ASP A 193 4.41 -19.58 -7.72
CA ASP A 193 5.27 -19.73 -8.90
C ASP A 193 5.63 -21.20 -9.19
N THR A 194 5.67 -22.06 -8.17
CA THR A 194 5.98 -23.50 -8.32
C THR A 194 4.74 -24.36 -8.62
N ALA A 195 3.54 -23.82 -8.45
CA ALA A 195 2.27 -24.50 -8.69
C ALA A 195 1.68 -24.27 -10.11
N GLY A 196 2.25 -23.34 -10.89
CA GLY A 196 1.87 -23.02 -12.27
C GLY A 196 2.73 -23.70 -13.33
#